data_AF-A0AAV8VKN5-F1
#
_entry.id   AF-A0AAV8VKN5-F1
#
_cell.length_a   1.000
_cell.length_b   1.000
_cell.length_c   1.000
_cell.angle_alpha   90.00
_cell.angle_beta   90.00
_cell.angle_gamma   90.00
#
_symmetry.space_group_name_H-M   'P 1'
#
loop_
_entity.id
_entity.type
_entity.pdbx_description
1 polymer ?
#
loop_
_entity_poly.entity_id
_entity_poly.type
_entity_poly.pdbx_seq_one_letter_code
_entity_poly.pdbx_strand_id
1 'polypeptide(L)'
;MSECLDEGETVELGFDDESDHSEIDNVEEELIDSDSEQDISDSEDGEENYEFLQGTFIGKNQTTVWSKHPIPRHGRTRIENLIKQLPGRERDAKNTDLVEIKAWIGLLYLTGVLKSSRLNLEDLWCKNGTGVEVFRLTMSQQRFRFLLQHVRFDDSTTRDERRQSDKLAPIREVFENFIANCKTAYTPFQNVTIDEKLEAFRGNCNFRQYIPSKPAKYGVKIFALVDSKTFYTLNMEVYVGKQPEGPFAVSNSPKDVVARLCQPIKGTGRNVTVDYWFTSLELLENLKKNFNLTLLGTIRKNKKELPQEFANPSTRPPFSSMFAFQKHVTLVSYIPKKGKNVLLVSGIHYDDEIDKKTNKPEIIMEYNRTKGGVDSVDKCVQLMMFREILDAGQWSFFIP
;
A
#
# COMPACT_ATOMS: atom_id res chain seq x y z
N MET A 1 7.60 47.58 44.47
CA MET A 1 6.30 48.28 44.51
C MET A 1 5.62 47.94 43.20
N SER A 2 4.89 46.83 43.15
CA SER A 2 3.40 46.77 43.22
C SER A 2 2.79 47.44 41.99
N GLU A 3 1.91 46.85 41.19
CA GLU A 3 1.22 45.54 41.11
C GLU A 3 0.47 45.56 39.76
N CYS A 4 -0.20 44.45 39.43
CA CYS A 4 -1.22 44.30 38.37
C CYS A 4 -0.68 44.01 36.95
N LEU A 5 -0.72 42.72 36.59
CA LEU A 5 -1.31 42.13 35.37
C LEU A 5 -1.25 40.61 35.60
N ASP A 6 -2.33 40.01 36.13
CA ASP A 6 -3.43 39.36 35.41
C ASP A 6 -3.07 37.94 34.94
N GLU A 7 -3.92 37.00 35.33
CA GLU A 7 -3.67 35.56 35.43
C GLU A 7 -3.57 34.90 34.05
N GLY A 8 -2.36 34.44 33.70
CA GLY A 8 -2.14 33.48 32.62
C GLY A 8 -2.16 32.07 33.17
N GLU A 9 -3.29 31.38 33.03
CA GLU A 9 -3.43 29.94 33.26
C GLU A 9 -2.55 29.17 32.25
N THR A 10 -1.30 28.87 32.64
CA THR A 10 -0.48 27.89 31.95
C THR A 10 -0.99 26.50 32.30
N VAL A 11 -1.73 25.88 31.39
CA VAL A 11 -2.05 24.46 31.44
C VAL A 11 -0.75 23.67 31.20
N GLU A 12 -0.06 23.34 32.29
CA GLU A 12 0.98 22.31 32.28
C GLU A 12 0.33 20.96 31.97
N LEU A 13 0.49 20.48 30.74
CA LEU A 13 0.24 19.07 30.42
C LEU A 13 1.38 18.25 31.03
N GLY A 14 1.24 17.90 32.30
CA GLY A 14 2.02 16.86 32.95
C GLY A 14 1.78 15.54 32.24
N PHE A 15 2.73 15.13 31.40
CA PHE A 15 2.83 13.74 30.98
C PHE A 15 3.54 12.99 32.10
N ASP A 16 2.76 12.31 32.93
CA ASP A 16 3.27 11.33 33.88
C ASP A 16 4.02 10.24 33.12
N ASP A 17 5.30 10.18 33.42
CA ASP A 17 6.30 9.26 32.91
C ASP A 17 6.36 8.07 33.88
N GLU A 18 5.49 7.07 33.71
CA GLU A 18 5.63 5.77 34.40
C GLU A 18 4.87 4.66 33.65
N SER A 19 5.56 3.89 32.82
CA SER A 19 5.76 2.45 33.04
C SER A 19 6.19 1.74 31.74
N ASP A 20 7.43 1.28 31.84
CA ASP A 20 8.22 0.48 30.94
C ASP A 20 7.60 -0.92 30.76
N HIS A 21 6.86 -1.16 29.68
CA HIS A 21 6.55 -2.50 29.15
C HIS A 21 6.17 -2.41 27.66
N SER A 22 7.15 -2.15 26.79
CA SER A 22 6.94 -2.34 25.35
C SER A 22 6.89 -3.84 25.04
N GLU A 23 5.69 -4.32 24.73
CA GLU A 23 5.43 -5.64 24.19
C GLU A 23 6.33 -5.92 22.97
N ILE A 24 6.92 -7.11 22.97
CA ILE A 24 7.78 -7.60 21.90
C ILE A 24 6.87 -7.89 20.71
N ASP A 25 6.95 -7.06 19.67
CA ASP A 25 6.38 -7.38 18.35
C ASP A 25 7.06 -8.66 17.82
N ASN A 26 6.34 -9.77 17.97
CA ASN A 26 6.70 -11.07 17.44
C ASN A 26 6.54 -11.04 15.92
N VAL A 27 7.67 -10.97 15.21
CA VAL A 27 7.72 -11.29 13.78
C VAL A 27 7.58 -12.81 13.63
N GLU A 28 6.35 -13.27 13.45
CA GLU A 28 6.06 -14.58 12.87
C GLU A 28 6.19 -14.48 11.34
N GLU A 29 7.33 -14.97 10.82
CA GLU A 29 7.49 -15.28 9.40
C GLU A 29 6.91 -16.68 9.14
N GLU A 30 5.75 -16.73 8.48
CA GLU A 30 5.35 -17.90 7.68
C GLU A 30 5.87 -17.71 6.25
N LEU A 31 6.80 -18.58 5.87
CA LEU A 31 7.32 -18.70 4.50
C LEU A 31 6.30 -19.45 3.65
N ILE A 32 5.69 -18.78 2.67
CA ILE A 32 5.08 -19.46 1.53
C ILE A 32 5.76 -18.94 0.27
N ASP A 33 6.59 -19.83 -0.27
CA ASP A 33 7.21 -19.73 -1.59
C ASP A 33 6.15 -20.18 -2.62
N SER A 34 5.78 -19.32 -3.56
CA SER A 34 4.99 -19.75 -4.72
C SER A 34 5.50 -19.09 -5.99
N ASP A 35 6.65 -19.56 -6.44
CA ASP A 35 6.94 -19.62 -7.88
C ASP A 35 6.48 -20.99 -8.38
N SER A 36 5.51 -21.01 -9.29
CA SER A 36 5.24 -22.18 -10.13
C SER A 36 4.71 -21.75 -11.49
N GLU A 37 5.63 -21.60 -12.44
CA GLU A 37 5.36 -21.87 -13.85
C GLU A 37 5.77 -23.32 -14.12
N GLN A 38 4.84 -24.18 -14.56
CA GLN A 38 5.19 -25.46 -15.19
C GLN A 38 4.16 -25.83 -16.26
N ASP A 39 4.66 -25.91 -17.50
CA ASP A 39 4.13 -26.72 -18.60
C ASP A 39 4.61 -28.16 -18.46
N ILE A 40 3.74 -29.16 -18.67
CA ILE A 40 4.14 -30.56 -18.91
C ILE A 40 3.23 -31.21 -19.97
N SER A 41 3.90 -31.91 -20.90
CA SER A 41 3.44 -32.65 -22.07
C SER A 41 2.96 -34.09 -21.78
N ASP A 42 2.37 -34.68 -22.83
CA ASP A 42 1.65 -35.96 -22.99
C ASP A 42 2.37 -37.28 -22.66
N SER A 43 1.56 -38.32 -22.34
CA SER A 43 1.46 -39.59 -23.14
C SER A 43 0.52 -40.65 -22.49
N GLU A 44 -0.42 -41.18 -23.30
CA GLU A 44 -0.94 -42.58 -23.49
C GLU A 44 -1.27 -43.48 -22.25
N ASP A 45 -2.27 -44.37 -22.20
CA ASP A 45 -3.24 -44.99 -23.13
C ASP A 45 -4.30 -45.76 -22.31
N GLY A 46 -5.45 -46.11 -22.91
CA GLY A 46 -6.28 -47.25 -22.44
C GLY A 46 -7.81 -47.07 -22.48
N GLU A 47 -8.43 -47.52 -23.57
CA GLU A 47 -9.86 -47.75 -23.83
C GLU A 47 -10.49 -48.77 -22.83
N GLU A 48 -11.79 -48.84 -22.51
CA GLU A 48 -12.95 -49.01 -23.41
C GLU A 48 -14.29 -48.61 -22.75
N ASN A 49 -15.17 -48.05 -23.61
CA ASN A 49 -16.63 -48.16 -23.75
C ASN A 49 -17.59 -48.06 -22.54
N TYR A 50 -18.58 -47.16 -22.63
CA TYR A 50 -19.98 -47.53 -22.93
C TYR A 50 -20.77 -46.30 -23.43
N GLU A 51 -21.36 -46.44 -24.62
CA GLU A 51 -22.14 -45.46 -25.36
C GLU A 51 -23.44 -45.07 -24.64
N PHE A 52 -23.43 -43.98 -23.86
CA PHE A 52 -24.65 -43.19 -23.58
C PHE A 52 -24.39 -41.72 -23.18
N LEU A 53 -23.29 -41.10 -23.63
CA LEU A 53 -23.00 -39.68 -23.37
C LEU A 53 -22.33 -39.01 -24.58
N GLN A 54 -22.98 -39.04 -25.75
CA GLN A 54 -22.53 -38.20 -26.86
C GLN A 54 -22.93 -36.74 -26.59
N GLY A 55 -22.03 -35.99 -25.96
CA GLY A 55 -22.13 -34.55 -25.83
C GLY A 55 -21.65 -33.94 -24.51
N THR A 56 -20.95 -34.69 -23.65
CA THR A 56 -20.42 -34.16 -22.39
C THR A 56 -18.99 -34.65 -22.08
N PHE A 57 -18.22 -33.87 -21.33
CA PHE A 57 -16.92 -34.23 -20.74
C PHE A 57 -17.06 -34.36 -19.22
N ILE A 58 -16.37 -35.31 -18.58
CA ILE A 58 -16.35 -35.44 -17.13
C ILE A 58 -14.99 -34.93 -16.59
N GLY A 59 -15.03 -34.10 -15.55
CA GLY A 59 -13.84 -33.56 -14.90
C GLY A 59 -13.05 -34.63 -14.14
N LYS A 60 -11.76 -34.40 -13.89
CA LYS A 60 -10.84 -35.35 -13.23
C LYS A 60 -11.27 -35.80 -11.82
N ASN A 61 -12.22 -35.09 -11.20
CA ASN A 61 -12.84 -35.45 -9.92
C ASN A 61 -14.01 -36.44 -10.04
N GLN A 62 -14.25 -36.97 -11.25
CA GLN A 62 -15.32 -37.90 -11.61
C GLN A 62 -16.76 -37.48 -11.26
N THR A 63 -16.96 -36.24 -10.82
CA THR A 63 -18.26 -35.75 -10.31
C THR A 63 -18.79 -34.56 -11.11
N THR A 64 -17.93 -33.87 -11.86
CA THR A 64 -18.33 -32.69 -12.63
C THR A 64 -18.53 -33.04 -14.10
N VAL A 65 -19.68 -32.69 -14.69
CA VAL A 65 -20.00 -32.96 -16.09
C VAL A 65 -20.14 -31.63 -16.86
N TRP A 66 -19.46 -31.52 -18.00
CA TRP A 66 -19.39 -30.37 -18.91
C TRP A 66 -20.05 -30.73 -20.23
N SER A 67 -20.75 -29.82 -20.93
CA SER A 67 -21.33 -30.13 -22.25
C SER A 67 -20.45 -29.66 -23.41
N LYS A 68 -20.39 -30.44 -24.50
CA LYS A 68 -19.75 -30.11 -25.78
C LYS A 68 -20.55 -29.13 -26.63
N HIS A 69 -21.84 -28.97 -26.36
CA HIS A 69 -22.69 -28.07 -27.14
C HIS A 69 -23.04 -26.81 -26.34
N PRO A 70 -23.07 -25.63 -26.97
CA PRO A 70 -23.52 -24.42 -26.32
C PRO A 70 -24.97 -24.60 -25.86
N ILE A 71 -25.26 -24.23 -24.61
CA ILE A 71 -26.64 -24.19 -24.11
C ILE A 71 -27.39 -23.13 -24.95
N PRO A 72 -28.55 -23.45 -25.57
CA PRO A 72 -29.30 -22.49 -26.37
C PRO A 72 -29.72 -21.30 -25.50
N ARG A 73 -29.08 -20.14 -25.72
CA ARG A 73 -29.44 -18.89 -25.05
C ARG A 73 -30.73 -18.35 -25.64
N HIS A 74 -31.84 -18.53 -24.95
CA HIS A 74 -33.06 -17.75 -25.22
C HIS A 74 -32.98 -16.46 -24.39
N GLY A 75 -32.28 -15.46 -24.93
CA GLY A 75 -32.14 -14.14 -24.32
C GLY A 75 -31.34 -13.19 -25.23
N ARG A 76 -31.99 -12.11 -25.67
CA ARG A 76 -31.60 -11.17 -26.72
C ARG A 76 -30.20 -10.52 -26.59
N THR A 77 -29.65 -10.21 -27.76
CA THR A 77 -28.46 -9.39 -28.08
C THR A 77 -28.53 -7.94 -27.57
N ARG A 78 -27.34 -7.35 -27.42
CA ARG A 78 -26.98 -5.92 -27.25
C ARG A 78 -28.04 -4.93 -27.77
N ILE A 79 -28.41 -4.00 -26.91
CA ILE A 79 -28.94 -2.70 -27.32
C ILE A 79 -27.94 -1.66 -26.83
N GLU A 80 -27.55 -0.79 -27.75
CA GLU A 80 -26.78 0.42 -27.55
C GLU A 80 -27.27 1.15 -26.29
N ASN A 81 -26.36 1.53 -25.40
CA ASN A 81 -26.67 2.36 -24.24
C ASN A 81 -27.01 3.78 -24.70
N LEU A 82 -28.19 3.98 -25.28
CA LEU A 82 -28.82 5.30 -25.28
C LEU A 82 -29.31 5.53 -23.85
N ILE A 83 -28.50 6.23 -23.05
CA ILE A 83 -28.93 6.79 -21.77
C ILE A 83 -30.08 7.76 -22.09
N LYS A 84 -31.34 7.30 -21.97
CA LYS A 84 -32.55 8.12 -22.12
C LYS A 84 -33.13 8.58 -20.78
N GLN A 85 -32.47 8.26 -19.66
CA GLN A 85 -32.81 8.78 -18.35
C GLN A 85 -31.53 9.14 -17.61
N LEU A 86 -31.40 10.42 -17.25
CA LEU A 86 -30.40 10.88 -16.28
C LEU A 86 -30.66 10.15 -14.95
N PRO A 87 -29.63 9.66 -14.24
CA PRO A 87 -29.84 8.99 -12.97
C PRO A 87 -30.31 10.03 -11.94
N GLY A 88 -31.54 9.89 -11.46
CA GLY A 88 -32.10 10.69 -10.37
C GLY A 88 -33.13 11.74 -10.81
N ARG A 89 -33.91 12.24 -9.83
CA ARG A 89 -34.79 13.39 -10.05
C ARG A 89 -33.91 14.57 -10.48
N GLU A 90 -34.31 15.37 -11.48
CA GLU A 90 -33.50 16.50 -12.01
C GLU A 90 -32.90 17.41 -10.92
N ARG A 91 -33.60 17.57 -9.80
CA ARG A 91 -33.11 18.34 -8.65
C ARG A 91 -31.82 17.80 -8.02
N ASP A 92 -31.61 16.48 -8.05
CA ASP A 92 -30.52 15.77 -7.38
C ASP A 92 -29.33 15.56 -8.35
N ALA A 93 -29.56 15.72 -9.67
CA ALA A 93 -28.55 15.64 -10.74
C ALA A 93 -28.07 17.02 -11.22
N LYS A 94 -28.23 18.07 -10.40
CA LYS A 94 -27.72 19.41 -10.71
C LYS A 94 -26.19 19.39 -10.84
N ASN A 95 -25.66 20.30 -11.66
CA ASN A 95 -24.23 20.55 -11.76
C ASN A 95 -23.66 20.93 -10.39
N THR A 96 -22.43 20.52 -10.15
CA THR A 96 -21.67 20.87 -8.95
C THR A 96 -20.96 22.21 -9.13
N ASP A 97 -20.68 22.88 -8.02
CA ASP A 97 -19.79 24.04 -7.98
C ASP A 97 -18.65 23.82 -6.97
N LEU A 98 -17.73 24.78 -6.90
CA LEU A 98 -16.58 24.69 -6.01
C LEU A 98 -16.98 24.63 -4.52
N VAL A 99 -18.05 25.32 -4.12
CA VAL A 99 -18.51 25.35 -2.73
C VAL A 99 -19.06 23.99 -2.34
N GLU A 100 -19.86 23.38 -3.22
CA GLU A 100 -20.44 22.06 -2.99
C GLU A 100 -19.38 20.96 -2.92
N ILE A 101 -18.39 20.97 -3.81
CA ILE A 101 -17.29 19.98 -3.77
C ILE A 101 -16.45 20.15 -2.50
N LYS A 102 -16.14 21.38 -2.08
CA LYS A 102 -15.44 21.64 -0.81
C LYS A 102 -16.26 21.16 0.40
N ALA A 103 -17.56 21.42 0.40
CA ALA A 103 -18.46 20.96 1.44
C ALA A 103 -18.52 19.43 1.50
N TRP A 104 -18.61 18.76 0.34
CA TRP A 104 -18.58 17.30 0.23
C TRP A 104 -17.29 16.70 0.79
N ILE A 105 -16.12 17.24 0.38
CA ILE A 105 -14.81 16.84 0.92
C ILE A 105 -14.73 17.08 2.43
N GLY A 106 -15.24 18.23 2.92
CA GLY A 106 -15.30 18.53 4.35
C GLY A 106 -16.10 17.48 5.14
N LEU A 107 -17.23 17.02 4.60
CA LEU A 107 -18.00 15.93 5.21
C LEU A 107 -17.24 14.60 5.20
N LEU A 108 -16.47 14.29 4.14
CA LEU A 108 -15.60 13.10 4.11
C LEU A 108 -14.50 13.15 5.16
N TYR A 109 -13.91 14.32 5.42
CA TYR A 109 -12.97 14.46 6.53
C TYR A 109 -13.64 14.25 7.89
N LEU A 110 -14.83 14.82 8.08
CA LEU A 110 -15.59 14.68 9.33
C LEU A 110 -16.00 13.23 9.59
N THR A 111 -16.36 12.44 8.58
CA THR A 111 -16.66 11.01 8.80
C THR A 111 -15.45 10.25 9.33
N GLY A 112 -14.24 10.59 8.86
CA GLY A 112 -12.99 10.03 9.37
C GLY A 112 -12.68 10.45 10.81
N VAL A 113 -12.81 11.75 11.12
CA VAL A 113 -12.59 12.29 12.49
C VAL A 113 -13.51 11.63 13.50
N LEU A 114 -14.78 11.44 13.16
CA LEU A 114 -15.77 10.83 14.05
C LEU A 114 -15.59 9.31 14.22
N LYS A 115 -14.55 8.71 13.62
CA LYS A 115 -14.35 7.25 13.55
C LYS A 115 -15.63 6.51 13.11
N SER A 116 -16.46 7.20 12.32
CA SER A 116 -17.78 6.74 11.90
C SER A 116 -17.68 5.80 10.71
N SER A 117 -16.50 5.22 10.47
CA SER A 117 -16.22 4.26 9.42
C SER A 117 -17.09 3.00 9.50
N ARG A 118 -17.70 2.71 10.67
CA ARG A 118 -18.63 1.58 10.84
C ARG A 118 -20.09 2.00 11.01
N LEU A 119 -20.38 3.30 11.02
CA LEU A 119 -21.76 3.79 11.08
C LEU A 119 -22.37 3.77 9.69
N ASN A 120 -23.67 3.45 9.61
CA ASN A 120 -24.39 3.63 8.37
C ASN A 120 -24.49 5.15 8.12
N LEU A 121 -24.41 5.58 6.87
CA LEU A 121 -24.59 7.01 6.54
C LEU A 121 -25.95 7.55 6.97
N GLU A 122 -26.95 6.68 7.12
CA GLU A 122 -28.26 7.02 7.67
C GLU A 122 -28.18 7.52 9.11
N ASP A 123 -27.29 6.94 9.91
CA ASP A 123 -27.09 7.33 11.30
C ASP A 123 -26.50 8.75 11.37
N LEU A 124 -25.55 9.08 10.47
CA LEU A 124 -24.93 10.40 10.39
C LEU A 124 -25.95 11.50 10.04
N TRP A 125 -26.92 11.21 9.17
CA TRP A 125 -27.97 12.15 8.75
C TRP A 125 -29.25 12.08 9.58
N CYS A 126 -29.28 11.28 10.64
CA CYS A 126 -30.49 11.05 11.42
C CYS A 126 -31.00 12.34 12.10
N LYS A 127 -32.33 12.45 12.23
CA LYS A 127 -33.03 13.62 12.80
C LYS A 127 -33.62 13.37 14.18
N ASN A 128 -33.54 12.15 14.71
CA ASN A 128 -34.10 11.76 16.00
C ASN A 128 -33.27 12.22 17.21
N GLY A 129 -32.25 13.08 17.00
CA GLY A 129 -31.31 13.51 18.02
C GLY A 129 -30.00 12.72 18.10
N THR A 130 -29.86 11.59 17.38
CA THR A 130 -28.62 10.79 17.38
C THR A 130 -27.70 11.07 16.20
N GLY A 131 -28.17 11.82 15.19
CA GLY A 131 -27.36 12.17 14.02
C GLY A 131 -26.49 13.40 14.26
N VAL A 132 -25.48 13.57 13.39
CA VAL A 132 -24.50 14.65 13.52
C VAL A 132 -24.97 15.84 12.71
N GLU A 133 -25.39 16.92 13.40
CA GLU A 133 -26.15 18.01 12.79
C GLU A 133 -25.46 18.66 11.59
N VAL A 134 -24.13 18.81 11.64
CA VAL A 134 -23.34 19.42 10.58
C VAL A 134 -23.55 18.74 9.22
N PHE A 135 -23.76 17.42 9.17
CA PHE A 135 -23.95 16.69 7.92
C PHE A 135 -25.23 17.13 7.20
N ARG A 136 -26.37 17.11 7.91
CA ARG A 136 -27.67 17.47 7.34
C ARG A 136 -27.84 18.97 7.10
N LEU A 137 -27.12 19.81 7.84
CA LEU A 137 -27.08 21.26 7.62
C LEU A 137 -26.21 21.64 6.42
N THR A 138 -25.19 20.83 6.10
CA THR A 138 -24.27 21.07 4.99
C THR A 138 -24.85 20.60 3.64
N MET A 139 -25.34 19.36 3.56
CA MET A 139 -26.02 18.86 2.36
C MET A 139 -27.01 17.74 2.68
N SER A 140 -27.95 17.47 1.77
CA SER A 140 -28.84 16.33 1.94
C SER A 140 -28.10 15.01 1.78
N GLN A 141 -28.54 13.97 2.50
CA GLN A 141 -27.97 12.62 2.38
C GLN A 141 -28.04 12.10 0.94
N GLN A 142 -29.16 12.38 0.26
CA GLN A 142 -29.35 11.98 -1.15
C GLN A 142 -28.32 12.65 -2.05
N ARG A 143 -28.03 13.94 -1.86
CA ARG A 143 -27.01 14.64 -2.64
C ARG A 143 -25.61 14.14 -2.31
N PHE A 144 -25.28 13.90 -1.04
CA PHE A 144 -24.00 13.30 -0.65
C PHE A 144 -23.75 11.95 -1.34
N ARG A 145 -24.75 11.04 -1.29
CA ARG A 145 -24.69 9.74 -1.97
C ARG A 145 -24.59 9.88 -3.49
N PHE A 146 -25.32 10.84 -4.07
CA PHE A 146 -25.25 11.12 -5.50
C PHE A 146 -23.83 11.53 -5.91
N LEU A 147 -23.22 12.48 -5.20
CA LEU A 147 -21.85 12.94 -5.46
C LEU A 147 -20.85 11.79 -5.30
N LEU A 148 -20.96 11.00 -4.23
CA LEU A 148 -20.10 9.84 -3.97
C LEU A 148 -20.07 8.84 -5.14
N GLN A 149 -21.17 8.69 -5.90
CA GLN A 149 -21.26 7.79 -7.05
C GLN A 149 -20.83 8.41 -8.39
N HIS A 150 -20.87 9.75 -8.49
CA HIS A 150 -20.77 10.47 -9.76
C HIS A 150 -19.55 11.37 -9.90
N VAL A 151 -18.77 11.62 -8.85
CA VAL A 151 -17.48 12.33 -8.97
C VAL A 151 -16.56 11.58 -9.93
N ARG A 152 -15.90 12.33 -10.81
CA ARG A 152 -14.91 11.86 -11.79
C ARG A 152 -13.69 12.76 -11.73
N PHE A 153 -12.53 12.20 -12.04
CA PHE A 153 -11.23 12.88 -11.95
C PHE A 153 -10.56 13.04 -13.32
N ASP A 154 -11.34 12.86 -14.39
CA ASP A 154 -10.85 12.92 -15.76
C ASP A 154 -11.98 13.25 -16.75
N ASP A 155 -11.58 13.61 -17.97
CA ASP A 155 -12.50 13.78 -19.09
C ASP A 155 -12.87 12.42 -19.70
N SER A 156 -14.17 12.07 -19.66
CA SER A 156 -14.66 10.80 -20.20
C SER A 156 -14.56 10.71 -21.73
N THR A 157 -14.50 11.83 -22.44
CA THR A 157 -14.43 11.85 -23.92
C THR A 157 -13.08 11.38 -24.44
N THR A 158 -12.00 11.60 -23.67
CA THR A 158 -10.62 11.20 -24.02
C THR A 158 -10.14 9.94 -23.28
N ARG A 159 -10.93 9.43 -22.34
CA ARG A 159 -10.51 8.34 -21.43
C ARG A 159 -10.14 7.06 -22.16
N ASP A 160 -10.92 6.65 -23.17
CA ASP A 160 -10.69 5.40 -23.87
C ASP A 160 -9.41 5.43 -24.71
N GLU A 161 -9.02 6.59 -25.23
CA GLU A 161 -7.73 6.81 -25.89
C GLU A 161 -6.58 6.72 -24.87
N ARG A 162 -6.68 7.46 -23.76
CA ARG A 162 -5.63 7.46 -22.71
C ARG A 162 -5.41 6.07 -22.10
N ARG A 163 -6.47 5.28 -21.94
CA ARG A 163 -6.40 3.89 -21.45
C ARG A 163 -5.59 2.94 -22.34
N GLN A 164 -5.36 3.29 -23.61
CA GLN A 164 -4.54 2.50 -24.52
C GLN A 164 -3.07 2.50 -24.11
N SER A 165 -2.61 3.49 -23.35
CA SER A 165 -1.23 3.60 -22.86
C SER A 165 -1.12 3.69 -21.33
N ASP A 166 -2.23 3.94 -20.61
CA ASP A 166 -2.24 4.09 -19.16
C ASP A 166 -3.45 3.46 -18.47
N LYS A 167 -3.22 2.39 -17.71
CA LYS A 167 -4.24 1.79 -16.83
C LYS A 167 -4.73 2.72 -15.72
N LEU A 168 -3.93 3.72 -15.33
CA LEU A 168 -4.26 4.71 -14.31
C LEU A 168 -4.97 5.96 -14.88
N ALA A 169 -5.27 5.99 -16.19
CA ALA A 169 -5.84 7.15 -16.87
C ALA A 169 -7.00 7.86 -16.13
N PRO A 170 -7.95 7.15 -15.47
CA PRO A 170 -9.06 7.82 -14.77
C PRO A 170 -8.68 8.75 -13.62
N ILE A 171 -7.47 8.65 -13.08
CA ILE A 171 -7.01 9.48 -11.96
C ILE A 171 -5.59 10.06 -12.14
N ARG A 172 -4.93 9.72 -13.25
CA ARG A 172 -3.53 10.04 -13.55
C ARG A 172 -3.16 11.47 -13.17
N GLU A 173 -3.93 12.44 -13.67
CA GLU A 173 -3.64 13.86 -13.49
C GLU A 173 -3.79 14.30 -12.03
N VAL A 174 -4.91 13.93 -11.37
CA VAL A 174 -5.14 14.29 -9.97
C VAL A 174 -4.10 13.65 -9.05
N PHE A 175 -3.74 12.39 -9.30
CA PHE A 175 -2.73 11.69 -8.53
C PHE A 175 -1.35 12.35 -8.69
N GLU A 176 -0.93 12.68 -9.92
CA GLU A 176 0.35 13.34 -10.15
C GLU A 176 0.41 14.75 -9.54
N ASN A 177 -0.69 15.50 -9.61
CA ASN A 177 -0.81 16.81 -8.97
C ASN A 177 -0.73 16.69 -7.44
N PHE A 178 -1.41 15.69 -6.85
CA PHE A 178 -1.34 15.42 -5.42
C PHE A 178 0.09 15.08 -4.99
N ILE A 179 0.76 14.18 -5.70
CA ILE A 179 2.15 13.80 -5.43
C ILE A 179 3.12 14.97 -5.63
N ALA A 180 2.90 15.83 -6.63
CA ALA A 180 3.70 17.05 -6.81
C ALA A 180 3.58 17.98 -5.60
N ASN A 181 2.36 18.17 -5.08
CA ASN A 181 2.13 18.95 -3.86
C ASN A 181 2.86 18.34 -2.66
N CYS A 182 2.77 17.02 -2.45
CA CYS A 182 3.47 16.34 -1.35
C CYS A 182 4.99 16.59 -1.39
N LYS A 183 5.59 16.55 -2.58
CA LYS A 183 7.04 16.79 -2.75
C LYS A 183 7.45 18.23 -2.44
N THR A 184 6.59 19.20 -2.72
CA THR A 184 6.90 20.63 -2.54
C THR A 184 6.56 21.14 -1.14
N ALA A 185 5.62 20.51 -0.45
CA ALA A 185 5.12 20.97 0.85
C ALA A 185 6.04 20.62 2.03
N TYR A 186 6.99 19.69 1.85
CA TYR A 186 7.79 19.19 2.96
C TYR A 186 9.21 18.78 2.52
N THR A 187 10.18 19.01 3.40
CA THR A 187 11.56 18.49 3.24
C THR A 187 11.79 17.40 4.30
N PRO A 188 12.05 16.14 3.91
CA PRO A 188 12.21 15.03 4.85
C PRO A 188 13.48 15.12 5.71
N PHE A 189 13.51 14.41 6.83
CA PHE A 189 14.69 14.32 7.70
C PHE A 189 15.76 13.37 7.09
N GLN A 190 16.76 12.97 7.88
CA GLN A 190 17.88 12.16 7.37
C GLN A 190 17.46 10.76 6.91
N ASN A 191 16.43 10.19 7.55
CA ASN A 191 15.98 8.82 7.32
C ASN A 191 14.60 8.81 6.68
N VAL A 192 14.47 8.11 5.56
CA VAL A 192 13.21 7.82 4.89
C VAL A 192 13.06 6.32 4.75
N THR A 193 11.83 5.84 4.58
CA THR A 193 11.55 4.43 4.34
C THR A 193 10.71 4.25 3.08
N ILE A 194 10.96 3.15 2.36
CA ILE A 194 10.12 2.69 1.26
C ILE A 194 9.54 1.34 1.63
N ASP A 195 8.22 1.25 1.47
CA ASP A 195 7.47 0.01 1.60
C ASP A 195 6.20 0.08 0.74
N GLU A 196 5.44 -1.01 0.74
CA GLU A 196 4.10 -1.05 0.18
C GLU A 196 2.99 -0.79 1.20
N LYS A 197 1.95 -0.15 0.70
CA LYS A 197 0.63 -0.11 1.33
C LYS A 197 -0.41 -0.73 0.40
N LEU A 198 -1.49 -1.22 1.01
CA LEU A 198 -2.59 -1.87 0.29
C LEU A 198 -3.90 -1.17 0.61
N GLU A 199 -4.38 -0.38 -0.34
CA GLU A 199 -5.66 0.32 -0.21
C GLU A 199 -6.80 -0.67 -0.47
N ALA A 200 -7.57 -0.97 0.58
CA ALA A 200 -8.59 -2.01 0.56
C ALA A 200 -9.61 -1.75 -0.55
N PHE A 201 -9.75 -2.70 -1.47
CA PHE A 201 -10.71 -2.58 -2.58
C PHE A 201 -11.11 -3.95 -3.10
N ARG A 202 -12.41 -4.20 -3.19
CA ARG A 202 -12.97 -5.48 -3.67
C ARG A 202 -13.76 -5.36 -4.97
N GLY A 203 -13.99 -4.16 -5.48
CA GLY A 203 -14.64 -3.98 -6.76
C GLY A 203 -13.79 -4.47 -7.95
N ASN A 204 -14.31 -4.26 -9.15
CA ASN A 204 -13.61 -4.66 -10.37
C ASN A 204 -12.47 -3.68 -10.68
N CYS A 205 -11.24 -4.18 -10.64
CA CYS A 205 -10.04 -3.44 -11.01
C CYS A 205 -9.00 -4.43 -11.55
N ASN A 206 -8.50 -4.17 -12.76
CA ASN A 206 -7.59 -5.07 -13.48
C ASN A 206 -6.20 -5.21 -12.83
N PHE A 207 -5.89 -4.38 -11.86
CA PHE A 207 -4.61 -4.39 -11.13
C PHE A 207 -4.77 -4.55 -9.62
N ARG A 208 -5.96 -4.99 -9.17
CA ARG A 208 -6.17 -5.40 -7.77
C ARG A 208 -5.21 -6.51 -7.39
N GLN A 209 -4.53 -6.36 -6.27
CA GLN A 209 -3.59 -7.33 -5.70
C GLN A 209 -4.25 -8.13 -4.58
N TYR A 210 -3.77 -9.37 -4.40
CA TYR A 210 -4.05 -10.19 -3.24
C TYR A 210 -2.77 -10.32 -2.40
N ILE A 211 -2.78 -9.84 -1.16
CA ILE A 211 -1.64 -9.90 -0.24
C ILE A 211 -2.11 -10.57 1.06
N PRO A 212 -1.82 -11.87 1.26
CA PRO A 212 -2.35 -12.64 2.39
C PRO A 212 -2.04 -12.06 3.77
N SER A 213 -0.87 -11.44 3.91
CA SER A 213 -0.33 -10.91 5.17
C SER A 213 -0.94 -9.58 5.60
N LYS A 214 -1.57 -8.82 4.69
CA LYS A 214 -2.19 -7.53 5.03
C LYS A 214 -3.63 -7.77 5.57
N PRO A 215 -4.11 -6.98 6.54
CA PRO A 215 -5.45 -7.15 7.13
C PRO A 215 -6.56 -7.13 6.07
N ALA A 216 -6.49 -6.18 5.14
CA ALA A 216 -7.31 -6.18 3.94
C ALA A 216 -6.59 -6.98 2.85
N LYS A 217 -6.93 -8.26 2.67
CA LYS A 217 -6.21 -9.13 1.74
C LYS A 217 -6.31 -8.72 0.26
N TYR A 218 -7.29 -7.90 -0.12
CA TYR A 218 -7.52 -7.47 -1.51
C TYR A 218 -7.54 -5.95 -1.60
N GLY A 219 -6.81 -5.39 -2.55
CA GLY A 219 -6.74 -3.94 -2.72
C GLY A 219 -5.88 -3.45 -3.87
N VAL A 220 -5.70 -2.14 -3.94
CA VAL A 220 -4.73 -1.51 -4.85
C VAL A 220 -3.41 -1.37 -4.11
N LYS A 221 -2.35 -2.00 -4.64
CA LYS A 221 -1.00 -1.89 -4.08
C LYS A 221 -0.40 -0.55 -4.48
N ILE A 222 0.16 0.18 -3.51
CA ILE A 222 0.84 1.46 -3.71
C ILE A 222 2.19 1.36 -3.01
N PHE A 223 3.26 1.75 -3.70
CA PHE A 223 4.57 1.93 -3.08
C PHE A 223 4.68 3.36 -2.55
N ALA A 224 5.20 3.56 -1.35
CA ALA A 224 5.28 4.87 -0.72
C ALA A 224 6.71 5.14 -0.21
N LEU A 225 7.16 6.39 -0.38
CA LEU A 225 8.36 6.94 0.26
C LEU A 225 7.91 7.84 1.41
N VAL A 226 8.26 7.48 2.64
CA VAL A 226 7.80 8.13 3.86
C VAL A 226 8.98 8.59 4.70
N ASP A 227 8.89 9.78 5.27
CA ASP A 227 9.84 10.27 6.27
C ASP A 227 9.74 9.45 7.56
N SER A 228 10.83 8.81 7.98
CA SER A 228 10.81 7.89 9.12
C SER A 228 10.58 8.60 10.46
N LYS A 229 10.78 9.92 10.53
CA LYS A 229 10.61 10.70 11.77
C LYS A 229 9.20 11.23 11.95
N THR A 230 8.62 11.83 10.91
CA THR A 230 7.31 12.50 10.98
C THR A 230 6.17 11.69 10.37
N PHE A 231 6.51 10.58 9.70
CA PHE A 231 5.57 9.77 8.92
C PHE A 231 4.91 10.56 7.78
N TYR A 232 5.57 11.61 7.27
CA TYR A 232 5.10 12.33 6.11
C TYR A 232 5.35 11.54 4.82
N THR A 233 4.30 11.29 4.03
CA THR A 233 4.41 10.64 2.72
C THR A 233 4.87 11.62 1.65
N LEU A 234 6.12 11.46 1.19
CA LEU A 234 6.73 12.37 0.23
C LEU A 234 6.40 12.01 -1.23
N ASN A 235 6.37 10.71 -1.55
CA ASN A 235 6.16 10.23 -2.91
C ASN A 235 5.41 8.90 -2.89
N MET A 236 4.63 8.62 -3.93
CA MET A 236 3.94 7.34 -4.09
C MET A 236 3.88 6.91 -5.55
N GLU A 237 3.79 5.60 -5.77
CA GLU A 237 3.61 5.00 -7.08
C GLU A 237 2.58 3.86 -7.00
N VAL A 238 1.49 3.97 -7.77
CA VAL A 238 0.45 2.92 -7.82
C VAL A 238 0.95 1.75 -8.66
N TYR A 239 0.91 0.55 -8.09
CA TYR A 239 1.24 -0.67 -8.84
C TYR A 239 0.06 -1.10 -9.70
N VAL A 240 0.20 -0.94 -11.02
CA VAL A 240 -0.83 -1.30 -12.01
C VAL A 240 -0.48 -2.55 -12.82
N GLY A 241 0.54 -3.30 -12.39
CA GLY A 241 1.12 -4.41 -13.15
C GLY A 241 1.77 -3.93 -14.45
N LYS A 242 1.76 -4.76 -15.49
CA LYS A 242 2.29 -4.40 -16.81
C LYS A 242 1.41 -3.34 -17.47
N GLN A 243 1.96 -2.17 -17.75
CA GLN A 243 1.29 -1.13 -18.54
C GLN A 243 1.29 -1.50 -20.03
N PRO A 244 0.31 -1.02 -20.82
CA PRO A 244 0.39 -1.08 -22.28
C PRO A 244 1.61 -0.30 -22.80
N GLU A 245 1.97 -0.51 -24.06
CA GLU A 245 3.04 0.25 -24.70
C GLU A 245 2.73 1.76 -24.65
N GLY A 246 3.73 2.56 -24.30
CA GLY A 246 3.60 4.00 -24.14
C GLY A 246 4.49 4.58 -23.04
N PRO A 247 4.31 5.86 -22.69
CA PRO A 247 5.20 6.56 -21.74
C PRO A 247 5.14 6.01 -20.31
N PHE A 248 4.05 5.34 -19.95
CA PHE A 248 3.88 4.73 -18.62
C PHE A 248 4.36 3.26 -18.57
N ALA A 249 4.85 2.70 -19.69
CA ALA A 249 5.40 1.35 -19.80
C ALA A 249 6.79 1.25 -19.16
N VAL A 250 6.86 1.42 -17.85
CA VAL A 250 8.11 1.38 -17.07
C VAL A 250 8.29 0.04 -16.35
N SER A 251 9.55 -0.27 -16.01
CA SER A 251 9.90 -1.49 -15.29
C SER A 251 9.31 -1.50 -13.88
N ASN A 252 8.70 -2.62 -13.50
CA ASN A 252 8.21 -2.90 -12.14
C ASN A 252 9.27 -3.62 -11.28
N SER A 253 10.53 -3.68 -11.73
CA SER A 253 11.59 -4.27 -10.89
C SER A 253 11.72 -3.46 -9.59
N PRO A 254 11.99 -4.10 -8.43
CA PRO A 254 12.11 -3.39 -7.16
C PRO A 254 13.16 -2.27 -7.21
N LYS A 255 14.28 -2.50 -7.90
CA LYS A 255 15.34 -1.51 -8.10
C LYS A 255 14.84 -0.26 -8.83
N ASP A 256 14.07 -0.44 -9.90
CA ASP A 256 13.57 0.67 -10.71
C ASP A 256 12.46 1.43 -10.00
N VAL A 257 11.61 0.74 -9.23
CA VAL A 257 10.60 1.36 -8.37
C VAL A 257 11.28 2.24 -7.31
N VAL A 258 12.27 1.72 -6.59
CA VAL A 258 13.04 2.51 -5.59
C VAL A 258 13.72 3.70 -6.25
N ALA A 259 14.34 3.51 -7.42
CA ALA A 259 14.99 4.59 -8.16
C ALA A 259 14.01 5.71 -8.56
N ARG A 260 12.77 5.38 -8.94
CA ARG A 260 11.72 6.38 -9.24
C ARG A 260 11.21 7.06 -7.98
N LEU A 261 10.96 6.31 -6.91
CA LEU A 261 10.49 6.86 -5.64
C LEU A 261 11.51 7.82 -5.03
N CYS A 262 12.81 7.51 -5.12
CA CYS A 262 13.91 8.33 -4.58
C CYS A 262 14.26 9.57 -5.42
N GLN A 263 13.70 9.77 -6.62
CA GLN A 263 14.02 10.96 -7.44
C GLN A 263 13.93 12.29 -6.67
N PRO A 264 12.89 12.56 -5.84
CA PRO A 264 12.76 13.83 -5.13
C PRO A 264 13.86 14.10 -4.10
N ILE A 265 14.55 13.06 -3.62
CA ILE A 265 15.61 13.17 -2.60
C ILE A 265 17.00 12.92 -3.18
N LYS A 266 17.12 12.80 -4.51
CA LYS A 266 18.40 12.60 -5.18
C LYS A 266 19.39 13.72 -4.85
N GLY A 267 20.63 13.36 -4.58
CA GLY A 267 21.71 14.31 -4.29
C GLY A 267 21.84 14.66 -2.80
N THR A 268 20.90 14.25 -1.96
CA THR A 268 20.77 14.83 -0.62
C THR A 268 21.53 14.11 0.49
N GLY A 269 22.11 12.93 0.23
CA GLY A 269 22.86 12.17 1.24
C GLY A 269 21.98 11.46 2.27
N ARG A 270 20.64 11.42 2.08
CA ARG A 270 19.71 10.74 2.98
C ARG A 270 19.86 9.21 2.93
N ASN A 271 19.41 8.57 4.01
CA ASN A 271 19.36 7.13 4.13
C ASN A 271 17.95 6.59 3.86
N VAL A 272 17.88 5.51 3.07
CA VAL A 272 16.63 4.86 2.66
C VAL A 272 16.55 3.49 3.31
N THR A 273 15.56 3.32 4.20
CA THR A 273 15.27 2.04 4.86
C THR A 273 14.23 1.25 4.07
N VAL A 274 14.55 0.01 3.69
CA VAL A 274 13.66 -0.85 2.88
C VAL A 274 13.63 -2.29 3.40
N ASP A 275 12.63 -3.04 2.97
CA ASP A 275 12.52 -4.48 3.27
C ASP A 275 13.36 -5.35 2.32
N TYR A 276 13.23 -6.68 2.47
CA TYR A 276 14.00 -7.63 1.66
C TYR A 276 13.55 -7.69 0.21
N TRP A 277 12.31 -7.30 -0.12
CA TRP A 277 11.77 -7.36 -1.47
C TRP A 277 12.48 -6.31 -2.35
N PHE A 278 12.77 -5.14 -1.77
CA PHE A 278 13.54 -4.09 -2.44
C PHE A 278 15.06 -4.30 -2.39
N THR A 279 15.59 -4.94 -1.35
CA THR A 279 17.04 -4.94 -1.09
C THR A 279 17.87 -5.81 -2.05
N SER A 280 18.92 -5.21 -2.61
CA SER A 280 20.02 -5.91 -3.29
C SER A 280 21.33 -5.11 -3.18
N LEU A 281 22.48 -5.78 -3.32
CA LEU A 281 23.78 -5.07 -3.37
C LEU A 281 23.87 -4.14 -4.58
N GLU A 282 23.31 -4.55 -5.72
CA GLU A 282 23.21 -3.72 -6.92
C GLU A 282 22.43 -2.42 -6.66
N LEU A 283 21.29 -2.49 -5.95
CA LEU A 283 20.51 -1.32 -5.59
C LEU A 283 21.31 -0.40 -4.67
N LEU A 284 21.99 -0.95 -3.67
CA LEU A 284 22.82 -0.18 -2.75
C LEU A 284 23.90 0.60 -3.51
N GLU A 285 24.65 -0.06 -4.40
CA GLU A 285 25.65 0.60 -5.23
C GLU A 285 25.06 1.68 -6.14
N ASN A 286 23.91 1.39 -6.75
CA ASN A 286 23.22 2.33 -7.62
C ASN A 286 22.78 3.59 -6.86
N LEU A 287 22.20 3.44 -5.67
CA LEU A 287 21.79 4.58 -4.84
C LEU A 287 23.00 5.40 -4.39
N LYS A 288 24.11 4.75 -4.01
CA LYS A 288 25.33 5.45 -3.60
C LYS A 288 25.95 6.23 -4.76
N LYS A 289 26.18 5.57 -5.91
CA LYS A 289 26.90 6.14 -7.06
C LYS A 289 26.06 7.14 -7.83
N ASN A 290 24.80 6.80 -8.13
CA ASN A 290 23.97 7.56 -9.06
C ASN A 290 22.99 8.52 -8.37
N PHE A 291 22.68 8.29 -7.09
CA PHE A 291 21.72 9.12 -6.35
C PHE A 291 22.34 9.91 -5.20
N ASN A 292 23.58 9.65 -4.79
CA ASN A 292 24.14 10.15 -3.52
C ASN A 292 23.18 9.89 -2.35
N LEU A 293 22.72 8.65 -2.24
CA LEU A 293 21.87 8.14 -1.15
C LEU A 293 22.49 6.88 -0.57
N THR A 294 22.08 6.51 0.63
CA THR A 294 22.48 5.24 1.25
C THR A 294 21.26 4.36 1.49
N LEU A 295 21.50 3.06 1.68
CA LEU A 295 20.44 2.08 1.91
C LEU A 295 20.73 1.28 3.18
N LEU A 296 19.67 1.04 3.94
CA LEU A 296 19.63 0.12 5.07
C LEU A 296 18.46 -0.84 4.85
N GLY A 297 18.69 -2.14 4.85
CA GLY A 297 17.58 -3.06 4.58
C GLY A 297 17.87 -4.50 4.93
N THR A 298 16.78 -5.25 5.10
CA THR A 298 16.85 -6.70 5.26
C THR A 298 17.26 -7.35 3.95
N ILE A 299 18.05 -8.42 4.01
CA ILE A 299 18.47 -9.15 2.82
C ILE A 299 18.11 -10.63 2.95
N ARG A 300 17.54 -11.21 1.88
CA ARG A 300 17.15 -12.63 1.89
C ARG A 300 18.40 -13.52 1.98
N LYS A 301 18.35 -14.55 2.83
CA LYS A 301 19.44 -15.51 3.05
C LYS A 301 19.88 -16.29 1.80
N ASN A 302 19.03 -16.38 0.77
CA ASN A 302 19.30 -17.11 -0.46
C ASN A 302 19.96 -16.25 -1.56
N LYS A 303 20.29 -14.99 -1.26
CA LYS A 303 21.05 -14.12 -2.16
C LYS A 303 22.45 -14.69 -2.37
N LYS A 304 22.84 -14.87 -3.64
CA LYS A 304 24.09 -15.53 -4.05
C LYS A 304 25.33 -14.76 -3.60
N GLU A 305 25.16 -13.49 -3.30
CA GLU A 305 26.20 -12.55 -2.88
C GLU A 305 26.55 -12.69 -1.38
N LEU A 306 25.77 -13.45 -0.60
CA LEU A 306 25.98 -13.63 0.83
C LEU A 306 26.88 -14.83 1.14
N PRO A 307 27.86 -14.70 2.07
CA PRO A 307 28.60 -15.85 2.58
C PRO A 307 27.68 -16.84 3.28
N GLN A 308 27.94 -18.13 3.08
CA GLN A 308 27.08 -19.22 3.59
C GLN A 308 27.00 -19.23 5.12
N GLU A 309 28.06 -18.79 5.79
CA GLU A 309 28.19 -18.69 7.24
C GLU A 309 27.19 -17.70 7.85
N PHE A 310 26.78 -16.68 7.09
CA PHE A 310 25.80 -15.69 7.53
C PHE A 310 24.38 -16.23 7.44
N ALA A 311 24.11 -17.23 6.59
CA ALA A 311 22.77 -17.75 6.37
C ALA A 311 22.33 -18.80 7.41
N ASN A 312 23.27 -19.53 8.03
CA ASN A 312 22.97 -20.66 8.90
C ASN A 312 22.95 -20.29 10.40
N PRO A 313 21.77 -20.26 11.07
CA PRO A 313 21.70 -19.96 12.50
C PRO A 313 21.94 -21.16 13.43
N SER A 314 22.01 -22.39 12.91
CA SER A 314 21.82 -23.62 13.71
C SER A 314 22.85 -23.80 14.82
N THR A 315 24.08 -23.33 14.61
CA THR A 315 25.20 -23.46 15.55
C THR A 315 25.43 -22.20 16.38
N ARG A 316 24.67 -21.13 16.15
CA ARG A 316 24.92 -19.82 16.73
C ARG A 316 24.09 -19.56 18.00
N PRO A 317 24.70 -19.04 19.08
CA PRO A 317 23.96 -18.76 20.31
C PRO A 317 23.00 -17.56 20.12
N PRO A 318 21.88 -17.50 20.86
CA PRO A 318 21.04 -16.31 20.91
C PRO A 318 21.83 -15.06 21.29
N PHE A 319 21.41 -13.92 20.77
CA PHE A 319 22.05 -12.61 20.91
C PHE A 319 23.46 -12.50 20.32
N SER A 320 23.89 -13.46 19.50
CA SER A 320 25.15 -13.37 18.75
C SER A 320 25.00 -12.63 17.43
N SER A 321 26.03 -11.87 17.05
CA SER A 321 26.15 -11.18 15.77
C SER A 321 27.42 -11.62 15.02
N MET A 322 27.38 -11.49 13.70
CA MET A 322 28.52 -11.60 12.80
C MET A 322 28.48 -10.42 11.83
N PHE A 323 29.65 -9.90 11.47
CA PHE A 323 29.80 -8.76 10.57
C PHE A 323 30.73 -9.10 9.42
N ALA A 324 30.42 -8.60 8.24
CA ALA A 324 31.29 -8.63 7.08
C ALA A 324 31.30 -7.26 6.41
N PHE A 325 32.48 -6.83 5.97
CA PHE A 325 32.72 -5.48 5.49
C PHE A 325 33.18 -5.49 4.04
N GLN A 326 32.58 -4.59 3.26
CA GLN A 326 33.04 -4.17 1.94
C GLN A 326 33.23 -2.65 1.95
N LYS A 327 33.90 -2.12 0.92
CA LYS A 327 34.29 -0.69 0.84
C LYS A 327 33.18 0.30 1.19
N HIS A 328 31.93 -0.01 0.83
CA HIS A 328 30.78 0.87 1.06
C HIS A 328 29.56 0.15 1.68
N VAL A 329 29.73 -1.09 2.16
CA VAL A 329 28.63 -1.92 2.65
C VAL A 329 29.08 -2.74 3.84
N THR A 330 28.26 -2.76 4.89
CA THR A 330 28.40 -3.69 6.01
C THR A 330 27.22 -4.65 6.02
N LEU A 331 27.52 -5.94 6.08
CA LEU A 331 26.56 -7.02 6.28
C LEU A 331 26.58 -7.42 7.76
N VAL A 332 25.41 -7.51 8.38
CA VAL A 332 25.26 -8.07 9.73
C VAL A 332 24.28 -9.25 9.70
N SER A 333 24.65 -10.31 10.42
CA SER A 333 23.75 -11.41 10.76
C SER A 333 23.59 -11.43 12.28
N TYR A 334 22.36 -11.36 12.76
CA TYR A 334 22.03 -11.33 14.19
C TYR A 334 21.04 -12.45 14.55
N ILE A 335 21.30 -13.17 15.65
CA ILE A 335 20.42 -14.24 16.16
C ILE A 335 19.56 -13.67 17.29
N PRO A 336 18.32 -13.19 17.05
CA PRO A 336 17.48 -12.69 18.14
C PRO A 336 17.02 -13.83 19.08
N LYS A 337 16.82 -15.03 18.53
CA LYS A 337 16.43 -16.23 19.27
C LYS A 337 16.92 -17.48 18.55
N LYS A 338 17.04 -18.60 19.28
CA LYS A 338 17.56 -19.86 18.74
C LYS A 338 16.88 -20.24 17.42
N GLY A 339 17.66 -20.49 16.37
CA GLY A 339 17.17 -20.89 15.06
C GLY A 339 16.58 -19.76 14.20
N LYS A 340 16.54 -18.51 14.67
CA LYS A 340 16.13 -17.34 13.88
C LYS A 340 17.32 -16.47 13.55
N ASN A 341 17.33 -15.90 12.35
CA ASN A 341 18.42 -15.10 11.82
C ASN A 341 17.86 -13.84 11.17
N VAL A 342 18.41 -12.68 11.54
CA VAL A 342 18.12 -11.40 10.90
C VAL A 342 19.36 -10.98 10.13
N LEU A 343 19.20 -10.79 8.83
CA LEU A 343 20.26 -10.35 7.93
C LEU A 343 19.96 -8.94 7.45
N LEU A 344 20.88 -8.00 7.70
CA LEU A 344 20.80 -6.64 7.18
C LEU A 344 22.06 -6.27 6.41
N VAL A 345 21.88 -5.45 5.38
CA VAL A 345 22.98 -4.71 4.74
C VAL A 345 22.80 -3.22 5.00
N SER A 346 23.92 -2.53 5.18
CA SER A 346 23.96 -1.11 5.51
C SER A 346 25.02 -0.38 4.69
N GLY A 347 24.62 0.72 4.06
CA GLY A 347 25.52 1.66 3.38
C GLY A 347 26.00 2.83 4.26
N ILE A 348 25.54 2.93 5.51
CA ILE A 348 25.86 4.02 6.45
C ILE A 348 26.72 3.61 7.66
N HIS A 349 26.75 2.31 7.96
CA HIS A 349 27.48 1.76 9.11
C HIS A 349 28.75 1.08 8.60
N TYR A 350 29.90 1.35 9.21
CA TYR A 350 31.22 0.86 8.76
C TYR A 350 32.03 0.14 9.85
N ASP A 351 31.39 -0.17 10.99
CA ASP A 351 31.96 -0.87 12.14
C ASP A 351 31.03 -2.01 12.62
N ASP A 352 31.47 -2.71 13.67
CA ASP A 352 30.77 -3.79 14.36
C ASP A 352 30.20 -3.35 15.72
N GLU A 353 29.73 -2.10 15.84
CA GLU A 353 29.21 -1.60 17.11
C GLU A 353 27.97 -2.38 17.59
N ILE A 354 28.01 -2.78 18.87
CA ILE A 354 26.94 -3.52 19.55
C ILE A 354 26.59 -2.77 20.84
N ASP A 355 25.30 -2.51 21.03
CA ASP A 355 24.81 -1.94 22.28
C ASP A 355 24.97 -2.94 23.43
N LYS A 356 25.70 -2.51 24.46
CA LYS A 356 26.05 -3.36 25.61
C LYS A 356 24.84 -3.71 26.49
N LYS A 357 23.76 -2.94 26.43
CA LYS A 357 22.56 -3.19 27.24
C LYS A 357 21.69 -4.27 26.63
N THR A 358 21.49 -4.23 25.31
CA THR A 358 20.58 -5.11 24.58
C THR A 358 21.27 -6.25 23.83
N ASN A 359 22.61 -6.19 23.69
CA ASN A 359 23.41 -7.05 22.81
C ASN A 359 22.96 -7.01 21.34
N LYS A 360 22.29 -5.93 20.91
CA LYS A 360 21.88 -5.73 19.52
C LYS A 360 22.93 -4.88 18.79
N PRO A 361 23.32 -5.27 17.56
CA PRO A 361 24.10 -4.40 16.68
C PRO A 361 23.40 -3.04 16.45
N GLU A 362 24.15 -1.94 16.39
CA GLU A 362 23.56 -0.62 16.11
C GLU A 362 22.78 -0.61 14.79
N ILE A 363 23.28 -1.32 13.77
CA ILE A 363 22.60 -1.52 12.48
C ILE A 363 21.17 -2.08 12.66
N ILE A 364 20.99 -3.04 13.57
CA ILE A 364 19.69 -3.66 13.86
C ILE A 364 18.79 -2.66 14.60
N MET A 365 19.36 -1.85 15.49
CA MET A 365 18.60 -0.83 16.22
C MET A 365 18.13 0.27 15.28
N GLU A 366 19.01 0.81 14.43
CA GLU A 366 18.65 1.85 13.46
C GLU A 366 17.61 1.36 12.44
N TYR A 367 17.71 0.11 11.98
CA TYR A 367 16.69 -0.49 11.11
C TYR A 367 15.33 -0.53 11.81
N ASN A 368 15.28 -0.97 13.06
CA ASN A 368 14.03 -1.04 13.82
C ASN A 368 13.41 0.35 14.06
N ARG A 369 14.22 1.40 14.27
CA ARG A 369 13.75 2.79 14.41
C ARG A 369 13.14 3.34 13.13
N THR A 370 13.61 2.90 11.96
CA THR A 370 13.31 3.57 10.69
C THR A 370 12.36 2.80 9.77
N LYS A 371 12.26 1.47 9.92
CA LYS A 371 11.45 0.59 9.03
C LYS A 371 9.94 0.83 9.11
N GLY A 372 9.44 1.35 10.24
CA GLY A 372 8.00 1.41 10.52
C GLY A 372 7.26 2.61 9.93
N GLY A 373 7.91 3.43 9.10
CA GLY A 373 7.31 4.69 8.64
C GLY A 373 6.04 4.50 7.80
N VAL A 374 6.06 3.61 6.79
CA VAL A 374 4.87 3.33 5.97
C VAL A 374 3.77 2.66 6.79
N ASP A 375 4.11 1.65 7.60
CA ASP A 375 3.14 0.99 8.48
C ASP A 375 2.47 1.95 9.47
N SER A 376 3.20 2.97 9.93
CA SER A 376 2.63 4.00 10.82
C SER A 376 1.62 4.87 10.08
N VAL A 377 1.90 5.25 8.84
CA VAL A 377 0.94 5.96 7.97
C VAL A 377 -0.30 5.09 7.74
N ASP A 378 -0.13 3.82 7.41
CA ASP A 378 -1.24 2.89 7.16
C ASP A 378 -2.14 2.76 8.40
N LYS A 379 -1.56 2.66 9.60
CA LYS A 379 -2.31 2.64 10.87
C LYS A 379 -3.12 3.92 11.07
N CYS A 380 -2.54 5.09 10.78
CA CYS A 380 -3.25 6.37 10.87
C CYS A 380 -4.42 6.47 9.88
N VAL A 381 -4.22 6.07 8.62
CA VAL A 381 -5.24 6.13 7.57
C VAL A 381 -6.40 5.16 7.85
N GLN A 382 -6.11 3.94 8.33
CA GLN A 382 -7.14 2.96 8.66
C GLN A 382 -8.13 3.45 9.73
N LEU A 383 -7.70 4.34 10.63
CA LEU A 383 -8.59 4.94 11.64
C LEU A 383 -9.54 5.98 11.05
N MET A 384 -9.21 6.55 9.88
CA MET A 384 -9.93 7.68 9.27
C MET A 384 -10.73 7.31 8.01
N MET A 385 -10.54 6.12 7.43
CA MET A 385 -11.24 5.73 6.20
C MET A 385 -12.73 5.44 6.43
N PHE A 386 -13.61 6.15 5.71
CA PHE A 386 -15.05 5.91 5.72
C PHE A 386 -15.44 4.72 4.84
N ARG A 387 -16.11 3.71 5.42
CA ARG A 387 -16.37 2.42 4.76
C ARG A 387 -17.35 2.49 3.60
N GLU A 388 -18.28 3.45 3.55
CA GLU A 388 -19.13 3.57 2.37
C GLU A 388 -18.37 4.08 1.14
N ILE A 389 -17.20 4.72 1.31
CA ILE A 389 -16.29 4.95 0.19
C ILE A 389 -15.88 3.59 -0.39
N LEU A 390 -15.54 2.60 0.47
CA LEU A 390 -15.17 1.20 0.11
C LEU A 390 -16.25 0.47 -0.70
N ASP A 391 -17.51 0.83 -0.51
CA ASP A 391 -18.65 0.22 -1.18
C ASP A 391 -19.09 0.99 -2.45
N ALA A 392 -18.48 2.14 -2.77
CA ALA A 392 -18.80 2.95 -3.96
C ALA A 392 -18.47 2.25 -5.30
N GLY A 393 -17.78 1.11 -5.28
CA GLY A 393 -17.58 0.24 -6.44
C GLY A 393 -16.62 0.76 -7.52
N GLN A 394 -16.10 1.98 -7.38
CA GLN A 394 -15.17 2.60 -8.34
C GLN A 394 -13.77 2.74 -7.75
N TRP A 395 -12.81 1.97 -8.28
CA TRP A 395 -11.44 1.93 -7.77
C TRP A 395 -10.73 3.31 -7.73
N SER A 396 -11.14 4.24 -8.58
CA SER A 396 -10.59 5.59 -8.67
C SER A 396 -10.78 6.46 -7.42
N PHE A 397 -11.71 6.09 -6.52
CA PHE A 397 -11.91 6.80 -5.25
C PHE A 397 -10.93 6.37 -4.15
N PHE A 398 -10.17 5.28 -4.34
CA PHE A 398 -9.40 4.63 -3.28
C PHE A 398 -7.91 4.94 -3.34
N ILE A 399 -7.50 5.74 -4.31
CA ILE A 399 -6.11 6.17 -4.44
C ILE A 399 -6.09 7.62 -3.97
N PRO A 400 -5.47 7.90 -2.81
CA PRO A 400 -5.44 9.23 -2.21
C PRO A 400 -4.74 10.26 -3.07
#